data_AF-A0A7Y5QX66-F1
#
_entry.id   AF-A0A7Y5QX66-F1
#
_cell.length_a   1.000
_cell.length_b   1.000
_cell.length_c   1.000
_cell.angle_alpha   90.00
_cell.angle_beta   90.00
_cell.angle_gamma   90.00
#
_symmetry.space_group_name_H-M   'P 1'
#
loop_
_entity.id
_entity.type
_entity.pdbx_description
1 polymer ?
#
loop_
_entity_poly.entity_id
_entity_poly.type
_entity_poly.pdbx_seq_one_letter_code
_entity_poly.pdbx_strand_id
1 'polypeptide(L)' 'MTRSAKVWWAVAIVFTLVNLAGEVYAAMRWEVAHACVHAAAMLVGVYFVWRLAPGRAESY' A
#
# COMPACT_ATOMS: atom_id res chain seq x y z
N MET A 1 -3.40 6.97 18.66
CA MET A 1 -3.95 5.97 17.71
C MET A 1 -4.56 4.82 18.49
N THR A 2 -5.75 4.36 18.09
CA THR A 2 -6.30 3.11 18.62
C THR A 2 -5.45 1.90 18.19
N ARG A 3 -5.51 0.79 18.94
CA ARG A 3 -4.83 -0.46 18.58
C ARG A 3 -5.23 -0.93 17.17
N SER A 4 -6.51 -0.77 16.82
CA SER A 4 -7.06 -1.07 15.50
C SER A 4 -6.38 -0.25 14.39
N ALA A 5 -6.24 1.07 14.57
CA ALA A 5 -5.59 1.93 13.58
C ALA A 5 -4.12 1.55 13.33
N LYS A 6 -3.38 1.14 14.37
CA LYS A 6 -1.97 0.71 14.22
C LYS A 6 -1.85 -0.58 13.40
N VAL A 7 -2.77 -1.53 13.63
CA VAL A 7 -2.83 -2.78 12.84
C VAL A 7 -3.11 -2.45 11.37
N TRP A 8 -4.12 -1.61 11.09
CA TRP A 8 -4.45 -1.24 9.72
C TRP A 8 -3.34 -0.46 9.01
N TRP A 9 -2.61 0.37 9.74
CA TRP A 9 -1.43 1.04 9.20
C TRP A 9 -0.33 0.05 8.80
N ALA A 10 -0.04 -0.94 9.66
CA ALA A 10 0.92 -2.00 9.34
C ALA A 10 0.45 -2.85 8.13
N VAL A 11 -0.84 -3.17 8.06
CA VAL A 11 -1.43 -3.88 6.91
C VAL A 11 -1.26 -3.07 5.62
N ALA A 12 -1.51 -1.76 5.65
CA ALA A 12 -1.33 -0.89 4.49
C ALA A 12 0.13 -0.84 4.01
N ILE A 13 1.10 -0.83 4.93
CA ILE A 13 2.53 -0.92 4.61
C ILE A 13 2.83 -2.24 3.90
N VAL A 14 2.44 -3.38 4.50
CA VAL A 14 2.70 -4.71 3.93
C VAL A 14 2.06 -4.85 2.56
N PHE A 15 0.79 -4.44 2.43
CA PHE A 15 0.08 -4.44 1.15
C PHE A 15 0.80 -3.63 0.07
N THR A 16 1.32 -2.45 0.42
CA THR A 16 2.07 -1.60 -0.52
C THR A 16 3.36 -2.28 -0.98
N LEU A 17 4.12 -2.88 -0.06
CA LEU A 17 5.37 -3.58 -0.38
C LEU A 17 5.15 -4.82 -1.23
N VAL A 18 4.09 -5.59 -0.97
CA VAL A 18 3.73 -6.75 -1.79
C VAL A 18 3.36 -6.34 -3.21
N ASN A 19 2.59 -5.26 -3.37
CA ASN A 19 2.25 -4.76 -4.72
C ASN A 19 3.48 -4.20 -5.44
N LEU A 20 4.42 -3.55 -4.75
CA LEU A 20 5.69 -3.14 -5.35
C LEU A 20 6.48 -4.35 -5.88
N ALA A 21 6.60 -5.41 -5.08
CA ALA A 21 7.27 -6.63 -5.53
C ALA A 21 6.55 -7.28 -6.72
N GLY A 22 5.22 -7.31 -6.70
CA GLY A 22 4.39 -7.79 -7.81
C GLY A 22 4.56 -6.96 -9.08
N GLU A 23 4.62 -5.63 -8.97
CA GLU A 23 4.83 -4.72 -10.10
C GLU A 23 6.20 -4.97 -10.75
N VAL A 24 7.27 -5.03 -9.94
CA VAL A 24 8.62 -5.31 -10.43
C VAL A 24 8.67 -6.66 -11.15
N TYR A 25 8.06 -7.69 -10.56
CA TYR A 25 8.00 -9.01 -11.16
C TYR A 25 7.21 -9.01 -12.48
N ALA A 26 6.03 -8.40 -12.53
CA ALA A 26 5.21 -8.30 -13.73
C ALA A 26 5.93 -7.51 -14.84
N ALA A 27 6.64 -6.43 -14.49
CA ALA A 27 7.44 -5.65 -15.42
C ALA A 27 8.58 -6.49 -16.03
N MET A 28 9.28 -7.29 -15.23
CA MET A 28 10.31 -8.23 -15.71
C MET A 28 9.74 -9.30 -16.66
N ARG A 29 8.44 -9.62 -16.54
CA ARG A 29 7.72 -10.57 -17.39
C ARG A 29 7.03 -9.93 -18.59
N TRP A 30 7.17 -8.61 -18.78
CA TRP A 30 6.48 -7.82 -19.80
C TRP A 30 4.94 -7.90 -19.72
N GLU A 31 4.39 -8.21 -18.55
CA GLU A 31 2.95 -8.27 -18.30
C GLU A 31 2.40 -6.88 -17.96
N VAL A 32 2.31 -6.00 -18.97
CA VAL A 32 1.97 -4.58 -18.79
C VAL A 32 0.65 -4.37 -18.04
N ALA A 33 -0.41 -5.09 -18.41
CA ALA A 33 -1.70 -4.96 -17.74
C ALA A 33 -1.63 -5.34 -16.25
N HIS A 34 -0.86 -6.38 -15.93
CA HIS A 34 -0.69 -6.87 -14.56
C HIS A 34 0.14 -5.89 -13.72
N ALA A 35 1.21 -5.35 -14.30
CA ALA A 35 2.01 -4.28 -13.69
C ALA A 35 1.16 -3.03 -13.38
N CYS A 36 0.27 -2.62 -14.31
CA CYS A 36 -0.64 -1.50 -14.08
C CYS A 36 -1.61 -1.74 -12.91
N VAL A 37 -2.09 -2.98 -12.72
CA VAL A 37 -2.94 -3.34 -11.57
C VAL A 37 -2.17 -3.19 -10.26
N HIS A 38 -0.92 -3.67 -10.21
CA HIS A 38 -0.07 -3.49 -9.04
C HIS A 38 0.23 -2.02 -8.76
N ALA A 39 0.52 -1.21 -9.79
CA ALA A 39 0.74 0.22 -9.65
C ALA A 39 -0.49 0.94 -9.07
N ALA A 40 -1.69 0.64 -9.58
CA ALA A 40 -2.93 1.20 -9.05
C ALA A 40 -3.18 0.78 -7.59
N ALA A 41 -2.94 -0.49 -7.26
CA ALA A 41 -3.04 -0.99 -5.90
C ALA A 41 -2.02 -0.33 -4.97
N MET A 42 -0.78 -0.10 -5.42
CA MET A 42 0.23 0.63 -4.66
C MET A 42 -0.24 2.04 -4.28
N LEU A 43 -0.86 2.78 -5.20
CA LEU A 43 -1.39 4.12 -4.91
C LEU A 43 -2.43 4.09 -3.78
N VAL A 44 -3.32 3.09 -3.79
CA VAL A 44 -4.29 2.87 -2.71
C VAL A 44 -3.59 2.56 -1.40
N GLY A 45 -2.58 1.67 -1.42
CA GLY A 45 -1.77 1.34 -0.25
C GLY A 45 -1.08 2.57 0.35
N VAL A 46 -0.39 3.35 -0.48
CA VAL A 46 0.30 4.60 -0.09
C VAL A 46 -0.68 5.60 0.50
N TYR A 47 -1.86 5.76 -0.09
CA TYR A 47 -2.91 6.62 0.45
C TYR A 47 -3.30 6.21 1.88
N PHE A 48 -3.50 4.91 2.14
CA PHE A 48 -3.83 4.44 3.48
C PHE A 48 -2.67 4.52 4.47
N VAL A 49 -1.43 4.29 4.02
CA VAL A 49 -0.23 4.50 4.85
C VAL A 49 -0.16 5.96 5.31
N TRP A 50 -0.40 6.90 4.40
CA TRP A 50 -0.44 8.33 4.71
C TRP A 50 -1.61 8.71 5.61
N ARG A 51 -2.81 8.20 5.31
CA ARG A 51 -4.04 8.52 6.04
C ARG A 51 -4.02 8.02 7.49
N LEU A 52 -3.40 6.87 7.72
CA LEU A 52 -3.32 6.19 9.02
C LEU A 52 -1.99 6.48 9.76
N ALA A 53 -1.14 7.35 9.22
CA ALA A 53 0.14 7.67 9.83
C ALA A 53 -0.03 8.20 11.27
N PRO A 54 0.85 7.79 12.21
CA PRO A 54 0.86 8.32 13.57
C PRO A 54 0.96 9.85 13.55
N GLY A 55 0.00 10.53 14.19
CA GLY A 55 -0.14 11.98 14.16
C GLY A 55 -1.30 12.50 13.29
N ARG A 56 -1.60 11.86 12.14
CA ARG A 56 -2.79 12.17 11.33
C ARG A 56 -4.02 11.38 11.76
N ALA A 57 -3.82 10.16 12.25
CA ALA A 57 -4.90 9.33 12.77
C ALA A 57 -5.40 9.77 14.16
N GLU A 58 -4.76 10.76 14.79
CA GLU A 58 -5.15 11.31 16.10
C GLU A 58 -5.89 12.65 15.98
N SER A 59 -5.90 13.24 14.79
CA SER A 59 -6.53 14.53 14.49
C SER A 59 -8.00 14.41 14.03
N TYR A 60 -8.54 13.18 13.98
CA TYR A 60 -9.91 12.85 13.60
C TYR A 60 -10.53 11.97 14.67
#